data_AF-A0A1A7KKQ5-F1
#
_entry.id   AF-A0A1A7KKQ5-F1
#
_cell.length_a   1.000
_cell.length_b   1.000
_cell.length_c   1.000
_cell.angle_alpha   90.00
_cell.angle_beta   90.00
_cell.angle_gamma   90.00
#
_symmetry.space_group_name_H-M   'P 1'
#
loop_
_entity.id
_entity.type
_entity.pdbx_description
1 polymer ?
#
loop_
_entity_poly.entity_id
_entity_poly.type
_entity_poly.pdbx_seq_one_letter_code
_entity_poly.pdbx_strand_id
1 'polypeptide(L)'
;MSQEKKNALKSIMFYLIAILTIIVINVSGKFKSGPCTPNLDVLLVFILAILNVILLIINGIKAFIMKKETKLSTIVHLAVLIIWIIYINIK
;
A
#
# COMPACT_ATOMS: atom_id res chain seq x y z
N MET A 1 9.09 -8.93 20.90
CA MET A 1 8.36 -9.12 19.61
C MET A 1 9.34 -9.63 18.55
N SER A 2 8.99 -10.68 17.79
CA SER A 2 9.87 -11.27 16.75
C SER A 2 10.14 -10.30 15.60
N GLN A 3 11.20 -10.54 14.82
CA GLN A 3 11.58 -9.68 13.71
C GLN A 3 10.53 -9.72 12.58
N GLU A 4 9.98 -10.90 12.29
CA GLU A 4 8.79 -11.10 11.44
C GLU A 4 7.65 -10.14 11.81
N LYS A 5 7.25 -10.11 13.09
CA LYS A 5 6.17 -9.26 13.58
C LYS A 5 6.51 -7.77 13.50
N LYS A 6 7.77 -7.40 13.74
CA LYS A 6 8.26 -6.01 13.57
C LYS A 6 8.15 -5.55 12.12
N ASN A 7 8.53 -6.41 11.17
CA ASN A 7 8.44 -6.09 9.75
C ASN A 7 6.99 -5.98 9.28
N ALA A 8 6.11 -6.88 9.74
CA ALA A 8 4.68 -6.79 9.46
C ALA A 8 4.06 -5.51 10.06
N LEU A 9 4.41 -5.15 11.29
CA LEU A 9 3.94 -3.92 11.92
C LEU A 9 4.38 -2.68 11.14
N LYS A 10 5.62 -2.64 10.63
CA LYS A 10 6.09 -1.56 9.77
C LYS A 10 5.28 -1.46 8.46
N SER A 11 4.97 -2.59 7.82
CA SER A 11 4.09 -2.61 6.64
C SER A 11 2.69 -2.07 6.97
N ILE A 12 2.09 -2.49 8.09
CA ILE A 12 0.78 -2.00 8.54
C ILE A 12 0.85 -0.48 8.81
N MET A 13 1.86 -0.02 9.54
CA MET A 13 2.06 1.40 9.81
C MET A 13 2.21 2.22 8.52
N PHE A 14 2.93 1.70 7.52
CA PHE A 14 3.05 2.33 6.22
C PHE A 14 1.67 2.56 5.57
N TYR A 15 0.78 1.57 5.58
CA TYR A 15 -0.57 1.73 5.05
C TYR A 15 -1.45 2.68 5.86
N LEU A 16 -1.34 2.65 7.19
CA LEU A 16 -2.07 3.58 8.06
C LEU A 16 -1.68 5.04 7.74
N ILE A 17 -0.38 5.31 7.61
CA ILE A 17 0.12 6.64 7.23
C ILE A 17 -0.34 7.02 5.83
N ALA A 18 -0.30 6.10 4.87
CA ALA A 18 -0.76 6.34 3.51
C ALA A 18 -2.26 6.70 3.46
N ILE A 19 -3.10 5.95 4.19
CA ILE A 19 -4.55 6.21 4.29
C ILE A 19 -4.80 7.58 4.94
N LEU A 20 -4.13 7.88 6.05
CA LEU A 20 -4.24 9.18 6.71
C LEU A 20 -3.87 10.32 5.76
N THR A 21 -2.81 10.15 4.98
CA THR A 21 -2.34 11.14 4.00
C THR A 21 -3.40 11.39 2.90
N ILE A 22 -4.00 10.32 2.36
CA ILE A 22 -5.09 10.43 1.38
C ILE A 22 -6.28 11.19 1.98
N ILE A 23 -6.68 10.87 3.22
CA ILE A 23 -7.79 11.55 3.90
C ILE A 23 -7.50 13.04 4.07
N VAL A 24 -6.30 13.41 4.52
CA VAL A 24 -5.90 14.81 4.70
C VAL A 24 -5.92 15.56 3.37
N ILE A 25 -5.39 14.96 2.29
CA ILE A 25 -5.41 15.55 0.94
C ILE A 25 -6.85 15.79 0.49
N ASN A 26 -7.71 14.79 0.62
CA ASN A 26 -9.11 14.85 0.20
C ASN A 26 -9.89 15.92 0.99
N VAL A 27 -9.76 15.94 2.33
CA VAL A 27 -10.43 16.92 3.21
C VAL A 27 -9.92 18.33 2.96
N SER A 28 -8.64 18.52 2.62
CA SER A 28 -8.08 19.86 2.38
C SER A 28 -8.76 20.57 1.20
N GLY A 29 -9.26 19.83 0.21
CA GLY A 29 -9.83 20.37 -1.03
C GLY A 29 -8.86 21.17 -1.91
N LYS A 30 -7.60 21.35 -1.50
CA LYS A 30 -6.58 22.16 -2.20
C LYS A 30 -6.02 21.49 -3.45
N PHE A 31 -6.16 20.18 -3.54
CA PHE A 31 -5.58 19.36 -4.61
C PHE A 31 -6.63 18.82 -5.59
N LYS A 32 -7.72 19.59 -5.77
CA LYS A 32 -8.70 19.31 -6.82
C LYS A 32 -8.11 19.69 -8.17
N SER A 33 -8.13 18.73 -9.09
CA SER A 33 -7.64 18.88 -10.45
C SER A 33 -8.80 19.31 -11.36
N GLY A 34 -8.49 19.78 -12.57
CA GLY A 34 -9.49 20.13 -13.58
C GLY A 34 -10.29 18.93 -14.10
N PRO A 35 -11.34 19.15 -14.92
CA PRO A 35 -12.31 18.12 -15.33
C PRO A 35 -11.71 16.94 -16.10
N CYS A 36 -10.53 17.12 -16.69
CA CYS A 36 -9.83 16.12 -17.52
C CYS A 36 -8.61 15.50 -16.81
N THR A 37 -8.37 15.81 -15.53
CA THR A 37 -7.22 15.35 -14.76
C THR A 37 -7.68 14.74 -13.44
N PRO A 38 -7.21 13.54 -13.06
CA PRO A 38 -7.60 12.95 -11.78
C PRO A 38 -7.09 13.83 -10.63
N ASN A 39 -7.89 13.90 -9.57
CA ASN A 39 -7.47 14.54 -8.33
C ASN A 39 -6.27 13.80 -7.72
N LEU A 40 -5.51 14.52 -6.90
CA LEU A 40 -4.29 13.97 -6.30
C LEU A 40 -4.56 12.75 -5.40
N ASP A 41 -5.69 12.72 -4.68
CA ASP A 41 -6.11 11.59 -3.85
C ASP A 41 -6.31 10.33 -4.70
N VAL A 42 -6.95 10.45 -5.87
CA VAL A 42 -7.15 9.33 -6.80
C VAL A 42 -5.81 8.87 -7.38
N LEU A 43 -4.98 9.80 -7.85
CA LEU A 43 -3.66 9.48 -8.40
C LEU A 43 -2.76 8.78 -7.37
N LEU A 44 -2.80 9.23 -6.12
CA LEU A 44 -2.00 8.68 -5.03
C LEU A 44 -2.36 7.23 -4.72
N VAL A 45 -3.63 6.84 -4.85
CA VAL A 45 -4.06 5.44 -4.71
C VAL A 45 -3.40 4.53 -5.75
N PHE A 46 -3.30 4.98 -7.01
CA PHE A 46 -2.62 4.21 -8.07
C PHE A 46 -1.10 4.14 -7.85
N ILE A 47 -0.47 5.24 -7.43
CA ILE A 47 0.95 5.25 -7.09
C ILE A 47 1.24 4.27 -5.94
N LEU A 48 0.40 4.27 -4.90
CA LEU A 48 0.51 3.34 -3.79
C LEU A 48 0.32 1.87 -4.21
N ALA A 49 -0.54 1.60 -5.19
CA ALA A 49 -0.69 0.26 -5.75
C ALA A 49 0.59 -0.23 -6.44
N ILE A 50 1.23 0.63 -7.24
CA ILE A 50 2.54 0.31 -7.87
C ILE A 50 3.59 0.05 -6.79
N LEU A 51 3.68 0.93 -5.78
CA LEU A 51 4.62 0.78 -4.67
C LEU A 51 4.35 -0.51 -3.87
N ASN A 52 3.09 -0.87 -3.67
CA ASN A 52 2.70 -2.13 -3.03
C ASN A 52 3.23 -3.34 -3.81
N VAL A 53 3.06 -3.38 -5.14
CA VAL A 53 3.56 -4.48 -5.97
C VAL A 53 5.09 -4.60 -5.86
N ILE A 54 5.81 -3.47 -5.90
CA ILE A 54 7.27 -3.46 -5.73
C ILE A 54 7.66 -4.03 -4.36
N LEU A 55 7.01 -3.59 -3.29
CA LEU A 55 7.28 -4.08 -1.93
C LEU A 55 6.91 -5.55 -1.76
N LEU A 56 5.83 -6.02 -2.40
CA LEU A 56 5.42 -7.42 -2.42
C LEU A 56 6.51 -8.29 -3.05
N ILE A 57 7.04 -7.88 -4.20
CA ILE A 57 8.11 -8.61 -4.90
C ILE A 57 9.38 -8.64 -4.03
N ILE A 58 9.81 -7.49 -3.49
CA ILE A 58 11.02 -7.40 -2.67
C ILE A 58 10.90 -8.26 -1.40
N ASN A 59 9.77 -8.17 -0.69
CA ASN A 59 9.54 -8.95 0.53
C ASN A 59 9.33 -10.44 0.23
N GLY A 60 8.74 -10.77 -0.92
CA GLY A 60 8.62 -12.13 -1.45
C GLY A 60 10.00 -12.74 -1.72
N ILE A 61 10.87 -12.05 -2.47
CA ILE A 61 12.26 -12.48 -2.71
C ILE A 61 12.99 -12.69 -1.39
N LYS A 62 12.89 -11.73 -0.46
CA LYS A 62 13.52 -11.84 0.87
C LYS A 62 13.01 -13.04 1.66
N ALA A 63 11.70 -13.30 1.63
CA ALA A 63 11.06 -14.37 2.40
C ALA A 63 11.35 -15.77 1.82
N PHE A 64 11.27 -15.92 0.51
CA PHE A 64 11.30 -17.23 -0.15
C PHE A 64 12.69 -17.61 -0.68
N ILE A 65 13.46 -16.65 -1.19
CA ILE A 65 14.80 -16.91 -1.73
C ILE A 65 15.85 -16.72 -0.64
N MET A 66 15.82 -15.58 0.06
CA MET A 66 16.82 -15.26 1.08
C MET A 66 16.50 -15.82 2.48
N LYS A 67 15.37 -16.51 2.65
CA LYS A 67 14.86 -17.06 3.92
C LYS A 67 14.88 -16.05 5.08
N LYS A 68 14.66 -14.76 4.79
CA LYS A 68 14.58 -13.69 5.79
C LYS A 68 13.20 -13.63 6.43
N GLU A 69 13.15 -13.01 7.60
CA GLU A 69 11.94 -12.81 8.42
C GLU A 69 10.99 -11.74 7.85
N THR A 70 10.52 -11.93 6.61
CA THR A 70 9.59 -11.01 5.92
C THR A 70 8.30 -11.68 5.46
N LYS A 71 8.02 -12.92 5.85
CA LYS A 71 6.84 -13.67 5.37
C LYS A 71 5.53 -12.98 5.74
N LEU A 72 5.37 -12.60 7.01
CA LEU A 72 4.18 -11.87 7.43
C LEU A 72 4.02 -10.53 6.70
N SER A 73 5.11 -9.81 6.45
CA SER A 73 5.09 -8.55 5.68
C SER A 73 4.63 -8.80 4.24
N THR A 74 5.11 -9.86 3.58
CA THR A 74 4.64 -10.29 2.26
C THR A 74 3.14 -10.60 2.26
N ILE A 75 2.63 -11.29 3.29
CA ILE A 75 1.19 -11.58 3.42
C ILE A 75 0.37 -10.29 3.54
N VAL A 76 0.85 -9.29 4.30
CA VAL A 76 0.18 -7.99 4.39
C VAL A 76 0.10 -7.31 3.02
N HIS A 77 1.21 -7.25 2.28
CA HIS A 77 1.24 -6.66 0.94
C HIS A 77 0.31 -7.39 -0.05
N LEU A 78 0.26 -8.73 0.04
CA LEU A 78 -0.62 -9.56 -0.78
C LEU A 78 -2.09 -9.31 -0.45
N ALA A 79 -2.44 -9.26 0.84
CA ALA A 79 -3.80 -8.97 1.29
C ALA A 79 -4.27 -7.59 0.81
N VAL A 80 -3.42 -6.57 0.93
CA VAL A 80 -3.73 -5.22 0.43
C VAL A 80 -3.90 -5.21 -1.09
N LEU A 81 -3.08 -5.97 -1.84
CA LEU A 81 -3.23 -6.08 -3.29
C LEU A 81 -4.58 -6.70 -3.68
N ILE A 82 -4.99 -7.78 -3.00
CA ILE A 82 -6.28 -8.44 -3.23
C ILE A 82 -7.43 -7.48 -2.92
N ILE A 83 -7.39 -6.79 -1.79
CA ILE A 83 -8.41 -5.78 -1.42
C ILE A 83 -8.51 -4.69 -2.48
N TRP A 84 -7.37 -4.21 -3.00
CA TRP A 84 -7.33 -3.18 -4.04
C TRP A 84 -7.92 -3.68 -5.37
N ILE A 85 -7.59 -4.90 -5.80
CA ILE A 85 -8.16 -5.52 -7.01
C ILE A 85 -9.68 -5.66 -6.86
N ILE A 86 -10.16 -6.14 -5.71
CA ILE A 86 -11.59 -6.25 -5.43
C ILE A 86 -12.26 -4.86 -5.49
N TYR A 87 -11.64 -3.85 -4.87
CA TYR A 87 -12.17 -2.49 -4.87
C TYR A 87 -12.32 -1.91 -6.29
N ILE A 88 -11.36 -2.16 -7.18
CA ILE A 88 -11.44 -1.70 -8.57
C ILE A 88 -12.45 -2.47 -9.40
N ASN A 89 -12.64 -3.77 -9.15
CA ASN A 89 -13.62 -4.57 -9.92
C ASN A 89 -15.07 -4.31 -9.49
N ILE A 90 -15.30 -3.88 -8.26
CA ILE A 90 -16.65 -3.54 -7.76
C ILE A 90 -17.06 -2.12 -8.17
N LYS A 91 -16.10 -1.25 -8.46
CA LYS A 91 -16.31 0.17 -8.74
C LYS A 91 -16.34 0.45 -10.24
#